data_AF-A0A5S4GDL4-F1
#
_entry.id   AF-A0A5S4GDL4-F1
#
_cell.length_a   1.000
_cell.length_b   1.000
_cell.length_c   1.000
_cell.angle_alpha   90.00
_cell.angle_beta   90.00
_cell.angle_gamma   90.00
#
_symmetry.space_group_name_H-M   'P 1'
#
loop_
_entity.id
_entity.type
_entity.pdbx_description
1 polymer ?
#
loop_
_entity_poly.entity_id
_entity_poly.type
_entity_poly.pdbx_seq_one_letter_code
_entity_poly.pdbx_strand_id
1 'polypeptide(L)'
;MNPDALRGHMDALLLSVLEGEPLHGYAIIEALQERSGGALNVPTGTVYPALRRLERVGYLSSEWATVGGRKRRTYRLTASGRRQLEGERSAWREFASVIGGVLRADGVSGVPDRAATGP
;
A
#
# COMPACT_ATOMS: atom_id res chain seq x y z
N MET A 1 13.94 2.13 -5.97
CA MET A 1 12.58 1.56 -5.83
C MET A 1 11.73 2.06 -6.99
N ASN A 2 10.93 1.21 -7.64
CA ASN A 2 10.10 1.64 -8.78
C ASN A 2 8.81 2.32 -8.24
N PRO A 3 8.62 3.64 -8.46
CA PRO A 3 7.44 4.35 -7.96
C PRO A 3 6.12 3.91 -8.64
N ASP A 4 6.18 3.34 -9.84
CA ASP A 4 4.99 2.82 -10.53
C ASP A 4 4.42 1.58 -9.84
N ALA A 5 5.29 0.71 -9.31
CA ALA A 5 4.87 -0.46 -8.56
C ALA A 5 4.10 -0.04 -7.28
N LEU A 6 4.56 1.00 -6.59
CA LEU A 6 3.87 1.54 -5.42
C LEU A 6 2.52 2.19 -5.77
N ARG A 7 2.42 2.85 -6.94
CA ARG A 7 1.15 3.42 -7.43
C ARG A 7 0.09 2.34 -7.69
N GLY A 8 0.49 1.12 -8.02
CA GLY A 8 -0.42 -0.03 -8.15
C GLY A 8 -1.17 -0.37 -6.85
N HIS A 9 -0.65 0.05 -5.69
CA HIS A 9 -1.19 -0.27 -4.37
C HIS A 9 -1.69 0.97 -3.59
N MET A 10 -2.04 2.06 -4.30
CA MET A 10 -2.45 3.32 -3.67
C MET A 10 -3.61 3.16 -2.67
N ASP A 11 -4.56 2.28 -2.94
CA ASP A 11 -5.70 2.08 -2.04
C ASP A 11 -5.27 1.51 -0.69
N ALA A 12 -4.45 0.45 -0.70
CA ALA A 12 -3.87 -0.12 0.51
C ALA A 12 -3.05 0.91 1.31
N LEU A 13 -2.26 1.75 0.61
CA LEU A 13 -1.46 2.79 1.23
C LEU A 13 -2.31 3.87 1.91
N LEU A 14 -3.37 4.35 1.24
CA LEU A 14 -4.28 5.34 1.79
C LEU A 14 -5.06 4.80 3.00
N LEU A 15 -5.55 3.56 2.93
CA LEU A 15 -6.23 2.91 4.05
C LEU A 15 -5.28 2.74 5.24
N SER A 16 -4.03 2.34 4.99
CA SER A 16 -2.99 2.19 6.02
C SER A 16 -2.62 3.51 6.71
N VAL A 17 -2.57 4.62 5.97
CA VAL A 17 -2.37 5.95 6.54
C VAL A 17 -3.46 6.33 7.53
N LEU A 18 -4.71 5.98 7.23
CA LEU A 18 -5.92 6.31 8.01
C LEU A 18 -6.26 5.29 9.11
N GLU A 19 -5.45 4.25 9.31
CA GLU A 19 -5.74 3.21 10.32
C GLU A 19 -5.64 3.73 11.75
N GLY A 20 -4.71 4.66 12.01
CA GLY A 20 -4.48 5.23 13.35
C GLY A 20 -5.52 6.28 13.74
N GLU A 21 -5.73 7.28 12.88
CA GLU A 21 -6.60 8.42 13.18
C GLU A 21 -7.22 9.05 11.92
N PRO A 22 -8.31 9.82 12.06
CA PRO A 22 -8.85 10.60 10.97
C PRO A 22 -7.89 11.71 10.53
N LEU A 23 -7.66 11.85 9.22
CA LEU A 23 -6.74 12.86 8.68
C LEU A 23 -7.41 13.69 7.59
N HIS A 24 -7.04 14.97 7.51
CA HIS A 24 -7.44 15.81 6.37
C HIS A 24 -6.59 15.48 5.14
N GLY A 25 -7.16 15.72 3.94
CA GLY A 25 -6.57 15.30 2.67
C GLY A 25 -5.08 15.63 2.48
N TYR A 26 -4.62 16.80 2.92
CA TYR A 26 -3.20 17.17 2.85
C TYR A 26 -2.29 16.37 3.80
N ALA A 27 -2.72 16.11 5.03
CA ALA A 27 -1.96 15.33 6.01
C ALA A 27 -1.81 13.87 5.57
N ILE A 28 -2.77 13.35 4.78
CA ILE A 28 -2.65 12.03 4.16
C ILE A 28 -1.48 12.00 3.16
N ILE A 29 -1.28 13.07 2.38
CA ILE A 29 -0.19 13.19 1.41
C ILE A 29 1.15 13.28 2.14
N GLU A 30 1.23 14.13 3.17
CA GLU A 30 2.43 14.25 4.02
C GLU A 30 2.78 12.91 4.66
N ALA A 31 1.80 12.22 5.26
CA ALA A 31 2.01 10.91 5.87
C ALA A 31 2.47 9.84 4.86
N LEU A 32 1.97 9.85 3.61
CA LEU A 32 2.47 8.96 2.56
C LEU A 32 3.94 9.23 2.24
N GLN A 33 4.32 10.50 2.12
CA GLN A 33 5.69 10.91 1.83
C GLN A 33 6.62 10.52 2.98
N GLU A 34 6.23 10.80 4.23
CA GLU A 34 7.03 10.48 5.42
C GLU A 34 7.19 8.97 5.62
N ARG A 35 6.09 8.21 5.62
CA ARG A 35 6.12 6.75 5.83
C ARG A 35 6.86 5.99 4.74
N SER A 36 7.00 6.58 3.54
CA SER A 36 7.75 6.01 2.43
C SER A 36 9.22 6.45 2.38
N GLY A 37 9.70 7.24 3.35
CA GLY A 37 11.06 7.79 3.32
C GLY A 37 11.29 8.72 2.12
N GLY A 38 10.25 9.41 1.66
CA GLY A 38 10.29 10.28 0.48
C GLY A 38 10.13 9.57 -0.87
N ALA A 39 10.00 8.24 -0.90
CA ALA A 39 9.85 7.49 -2.14
C ALA A 39 8.50 7.73 -2.85
N LEU A 40 7.48 8.16 -2.09
CA LEU A 40 6.17 8.54 -2.62
C LEU A 40 5.97 10.05 -2.55
N ASN A 41 6.16 10.71 -3.69
CA ASN A 41 5.66 12.05 -3.92
C ASN A 41 4.46 11.97 -4.87
N VAL A 42 3.26 11.85 -4.30
CA VAL A 42 2.03 11.62 -5.06
C VAL A 42 1.27 12.94 -5.21
N PRO A 43 0.95 13.38 -6.44
CA PRO A 43 0.23 14.64 -6.63
C PRO A 43 -1.20 14.56 -6.07
N THR A 44 -1.71 15.70 -5.64
CA THR A 44 -3.10 15.86 -5.15
C THR A 44 -4.13 15.29 -6.14
N GLY A 45 -3.88 15.47 -7.45
CA GLY A 45 -4.71 14.93 -8.54
C GLY A 45 -4.82 13.40 -8.59
N THR A 46 -3.96 12.66 -7.87
CA THR A 46 -4.05 11.20 -7.70
C THR A 46 -4.72 10.83 -6.39
N VAL A 47 -4.35 11.50 -5.29
CA VAL A 47 -4.84 11.16 -3.95
C VAL A 47 -6.33 11.47 -3.79
N TYR A 48 -6.80 12.65 -4.18
CA TYR A 48 -8.19 13.04 -3.94
C TYR A 48 -9.21 12.17 -4.71
N PRO A 49 -9.00 11.82 -6.00
CA PRO A 49 -9.87 10.86 -6.68
C PRO A 49 -9.89 9.48 -6.01
N ALA A 50 -8.75 8.99 -5.54
CA ALA A 50 -8.67 7.71 -4.82
C ALA A 50 -9.44 7.76 -3.49
N LEU A 51 -9.29 8.82 -2.70
CA LEU A 51 -10.07 9.03 -1.47
C LEU A 51 -11.58 9.04 -1.74
N ARG A 52 -12.03 9.73 -2.80
CA ARG A 52 -13.45 9.72 -3.20
C ARG A 52 -13.93 8.34 -3.63
N ARG A 53 -13.10 7.57 -4.35
CA ARG A 53 -13.42 6.18 -4.71
C ARG A 53 -13.59 5.31 -3.47
N LEU A 54 -12.63 5.36 -2.55
CA LEU A 54 -12.63 4.57 -1.31
C LEU A 54 -13.81 4.93 -0.40
N GLU A 55 -14.19 6.20 -0.35
CA GLU A 55 -15.40 6.64 0.33
C GLU A 55 -16.67 6.10 -0.36
N ARG A 56 -16.76 6.19 -1.69
CA ARG A 56 -17.93 5.69 -2.44
C ARG A 56 -18.17 4.20 -2.25
N VAL A 57 -17.11 3.40 -2.09
CA VAL A 57 -17.22 1.96 -1.80
C VAL A 57 -17.36 1.65 -0.30
N GLY A 58 -17.44 2.68 0.55
CA GLY A 58 -17.69 2.55 1.99
C GLY A 58 -16.47 2.16 2.83
N TYR A 59 -15.25 2.21 2.28
CA TYR A 59 -14.03 1.95 3.05
C TYR A 59 -13.58 3.15 3.87
N LEU A 60 -13.96 4.35 3.44
CA LEU A 60 -13.78 5.59 4.18
C LEU A 60 -15.12 6.26 4.45
N SER A 61 -15.19 7.01 5.55
CA SER A 61 -16.18 8.06 5.74
C SER A 61 -15.47 9.41 5.75
N SER A 62 -16.22 10.49 5.51
CA SER A 62 -15.66 11.84 5.64
C SER A 62 -16.58 12.80 6.35
N GLU A 63 -15.98 13.81 6.96
CA GLU A 63 -16.65 14.91 7.61
C GLU A 63 -15.98 16.23 7.25
N TRP A 64 -16.76 17.31 7.22
CA TRP A 64 -16.21 18.66 7.07
C TRP A 64 -15.87 19.20 8.46
N ALA A 65 -14.59 19.49 8.69
CA ALA A 65 -14.10 20.10 9.91
C ALA A 65 -13.55 21.51 9.62
N THR A 66 -13.77 22.46 10.53
CA THR A 66 -13.18 23.79 10.43
C THR A 66 -11.86 23.79 11.20
N VAL A 67 -10.73 23.91 10.49
CA VAL A 67 -9.39 23.98 11.08
C VAL A 67 -8.77 25.32 10.70
N GLY A 68 -8.49 26.17 11.70
CA GLY A 68 -7.93 27.51 11.47
C GLY A 68 -8.82 28.40 10.59
N GLY A 69 -10.15 28.34 10.80
CA GLY A 69 -11.13 29.15 10.05
C GLY A 69 -11.43 28.66 8.63
N ARG A 70 -10.78 27.59 8.15
CA ARG A 70 -11.03 27.01 6.83
C ARG A 70 -11.69 25.64 6.96
N LYS A 71 -12.75 25.40 6.16
CA LYS A 71 -13.36 24.08 6.03
C LYS A 71 -12.38 23.14 5.31
N ARG A 72 -12.07 22.02 5.95
CA ARG A 72 -11.26 20.93 5.41
C ARG A 72 -12.05 19.64 5.50
N ARG A 73 -11.88 18.77 4.52
CA ARG A 73 -12.48 17.44 4.54
C ARG A 73 -11.54 16.48 5.24
N THR A 74 -12.02 15.88 6.32
CA THR A 74 -11.33 14.86 7.10
C THR A 74 -11.88 13.50 6.71
N TYR A 75 -11.00 12.52 6.52
CA TYR A 75 -11.36 11.15 6.17
C TYR A 75 -11.08 10.24 7.36
N ARG A 76 -11.91 9.22 7.55
CA ARG A 76 -11.80 8.22 8.60
C ARG A 76 -11.97 6.82 8.03
N LEU A 77 -11.15 5.88 8.50
CA LEU A 77 -11.27 4.48 8.14
C LEU A 77 -12.52 3.84 8.80
N THR A 78 -13.35 3.20 8.00
CA THR A 78 -14.55 2.48 8.48
C THR A 78 -14.20 1.05 8.92
N ALA A 79 -15.17 0.34 9.49
CA ALA A 79 -15.00 -1.08 9.82
C ALA A 79 -14.79 -1.96 8.57
N SER A 80 -15.49 -1.67 7.46
CA SER A 80 -15.27 -2.33 6.17
C SER A 80 -13.90 -1.98 5.59
N GLY A 81 -13.47 -0.72 5.70
CA GLY A 81 -12.12 -0.29 5.28
C GLY A 81 -11.01 -1.01 6.03
N ARG A 82 -11.16 -1.22 7.35
CA ARG A 82 -10.21 -2.03 8.14
C ARG A 82 -10.12 -3.47 7.64
N ARG A 83 -11.26 -4.11 7.33
CA ARG A 83 -11.27 -5.46 6.75
C ARG A 83 -10.62 -5.51 5.38
N GLN A 84 -10.88 -4.53 4.52
CA GLN A 84 -10.20 -4.42 3.22
C GLN A 84 -8.69 -4.33 3.41
N LEU A 85 -8.22 -3.44 4.31
CA LEU A 85 -6.80 -3.27 4.57
C LEU A 85 -6.11 -4.56 5.03
N GLU A 86 -6.75 -5.37 5.88
CA GLU A 86 -6.18 -6.66 6.28
C GLU A 86 -6.13 -7.66 5.13
N GLY A 87 -7.12 -7.63 4.24
CA GLY A 87 -7.11 -8.39 2.99
C GLY A 87 -5.94 -8.00 2.08
N GLU A 88 -5.74 -6.71 1.85
CA GLU A 88 -4.61 -6.17 1.08
C GLU A 88 -3.26 -6.56 1.69
N ARG A 89 -3.12 -6.49 3.02
CA ARG A 89 -1.91 -6.93 3.72
C ARG A 89 -1.64 -8.42 3.51
N SER A 90 -2.67 -9.24 3.60
CA SER A 90 -2.56 -10.68 3.41
C SER A 90 -2.16 -11.02 1.97
N ALA A 91 -2.84 -10.43 0.99
CA ALA A 91 -2.51 -10.59 -0.43
C ALA A 91 -1.08 -10.12 -0.75
N TRP A 92 -0.64 -9.00 -0.17
CA TRP A 92 0.72 -8.50 -0.35
C TRP A 92 1.77 -9.44 0.26
N ARG A 93 1.54 -9.96 1.47
CA ARG A 93 2.44 -10.94 2.11
C ARG A 93 2.60 -12.19 1.25
N GLU A 94 1.48 -12.70 0.73
CA GLU A 94 1.49 -13.87 -0.16
C GLU A 94 2.26 -13.58 -1.46
N PHE A 95 1.93 -12.47 -2.14
CA PHE A 95 2.60 -12.04 -3.36
C PHE A 95 4.11 -11.89 -3.17
N ALA A 96 4.53 -11.16 -2.14
CA ALA A 96 5.94 -10.93 -1.84
C ALA A 96 6.66 -12.24 -1.47
N SER A 97 5.98 -13.18 -0.80
CA SER A 97 6.56 -14.49 -0.49
C SER A 97 6.77 -15.34 -1.73
N VAL A 98 5.80 -15.39 -2.64
CA VAL A 98 5.90 -16.19 -3.88
C VAL A 98 7.02 -15.64 -4.77
N ILE A 99 7.00 -14.34 -5.05
CA ILE A 99 8.02 -13.69 -5.86
C ILE A 99 9.40 -13.80 -5.18
N GLY A 100 9.47 -13.53 -3.89
CA GLY A 100 10.71 -13.63 -3.13
C GLY A 100 11.25 -15.06 -3.04
N GLY A 101 10.42 -16.09 -3.16
CA GLY A 101 10.83 -17.49 -3.26
C GLY A 101 11.43 -17.82 -4.62
N VAL A 102 10.83 -17.34 -5.72
CA VAL A 102 11.36 -17.54 -7.09
C VAL A 102 12.66 -16.76 -7.33
N LEU A 103 12.74 -15.52 -6.79
CA LEU A 103 13.91 -14.66 -6.97
C LEU A 103 15.08 -15.01 -6.04
N ARG A 104 14.82 -15.69 -4.92
CA ARG A 104 15.87 -16.35 -4.13
C ARG A 104 16.30 -17.59 -4.91
N ALA A 105 17.20 -17.39 -5.86
CA ALA A 105 17.95 -18.49 -6.45
C ALA A 105 18.88 -19.08 -5.38
N ASP A 106 18.34 -19.92 -4.49
CA ASP A 106 19.17 -20.80 -3.67
C ASP A 106 19.54 -22.00 -4.54
N GLY A 107 20.85 -22.16 -4.71
CA GLY A 107 21.49 -22.89 -5.79
C GLY A 107 21.00 -24.33 -5.98
N VAL A 108 20.77 -24.69 -7.23
CA VAL A 108 20.93 -26.07 -7.71
C VAL A 108 22.42 -26.41 -7.63
N SER A 109 22.92 -26.61 -6.42
CA SER A 109 24.10 -27.43 -6.16
C SER A 109 23.63 -28.87 -6.19
N GLY A 110 23.78 -29.53 -7.34
CA GLY A 110 23.52 -30.95 -7.47
C GLY A 110 22.84 -31.34 -8.77
N VAL A 111 23.43 -30.99 -9.92
CA VAL A 111 23.42 -31.96 -11.02
C VAL A 111 24.43 -33.03 -10.59
N PRO A 112 24.02 -34.27 -10.25
CA PRO A 112 24.99 -35.33 -10.08
C PRO A 112 25.69 -35.51 -11.43
N ASP A 113 26.99 -35.25 -11.43
CA ASP A 113 27.88 -35.57 -12.53
C ASP A 113 27.73 -37.06 -12.86
N ARG A 114 27.01 -37.34 -13.96
CA ARG A 114 27.01 -38.67 -14.57
C ARG A 114 28.24 -38.76 -15.45
N ALA A 115 29.41 -38.78 -14.83
CA ALA A 115 30.64 -39.23 -15.43
C ALA A 115 31.27 -40.32 -14.56
N ALA A 116 31.68 -41.39 -15.25
CA ALA A 116 32.60 -42.41 -14.80
C ALA A 116 32.11 -43.42 -13.73
N THR A 117 31.56 -44.53 -14.22
CA THR A 117 32.09 -45.84 -13.84
C THR A 117 32.13 -46.70 -15.10
N GLY A 118 33.30 -46.75 -15.73
CA GLY A 118 33.72 -47.91 -16.52
C GLY A 118 34.24 -49.02 -15.60
N PRO A 119 34.85 -50.09 -16.10
CA PRO A 119 35.31 -50.35 -17.47
C PRO A 119 34.37 -51.25 -18.29
#